data_AF-A0A1G6TBX8-F1
#
_entry.id   AF-A0A1G6TBX8-F1
#
_cell.length_a   1.000
_cell.length_b   1.000
_cell.length_c   1.000
_cell.angle_alpha   90.00
_cell.angle_beta   90.00
_cell.angle_gamma   90.00
#
_symmetry.space_group_name_H-M   'P 1'
#
loop_
_entity.id
_entity.type
_entity.pdbx_description
1 polymer ?
#
loop_
_entity_poly.entity_id
_entity_poly.type
_entity_poly.pdbx_seq_one_letter_code
_entity_poly.pdbx_strand_id
1 'polypeptide(L)'
;MSAPLLSLDAENSQRLINQTLAAHREMIDALSLSDSRARRLAAVNVADREQLQRQATLVRFLSITESFCTERLLIEMEKAMAATSHPGAQVMWEDSHDRAIGTWDSLKQTYKSWLGVDPKLWETLLILAKARNAVAHGYGQLTWKQQRDPNKRRTMEGNFRKFGITMDGTRVVLAEKSIDDSADVCHTFIRSLDEALRIRS
;
A
#
# COMPACT_ATOMS: atom_id res chain seq x y z
N MET A 1 -8.80 16.87 24.25
CA MET A 1 -9.57 16.03 23.30
C MET A 1 -8.92 14.65 23.31
N SER A 2 -9.65 13.61 23.71
CA SER A 2 -9.15 12.24 23.65
C SER A 2 -8.95 11.88 22.17
N ALA A 3 -7.82 11.26 21.82
CA ALA A 3 -7.66 10.71 20.47
C ALA A 3 -8.84 9.74 20.19
N PRO A 4 -9.41 9.76 18.97
CA PRO A 4 -10.43 8.78 18.62
C PRO A 4 -9.83 7.39 18.77
N LEU A 5 -10.51 6.54 19.54
CA LEU A 5 -10.09 5.16 19.75
C LEU A 5 -10.11 4.47 18.38
N LEU A 6 -9.04 3.79 17.99
CA LEU A 6 -9.01 2.99 16.76
C LEU A 6 -9.67 1.63 17.02
N SER A 7 -10.10 0.93 15.97
CA SER A 7 -10.39 -0.51 16.11
C SER A 7 -9.10 -1.29 16.39
N LEU A 8 -9.22 -2.44 17.04
CA LEU A 8 -8.07 -3.30 17.34
C LEU A 8 -7.31 -3.69 16.06
N ASP A 9 -8.02 -3.91 14.96
CA ASP A 9 -7.43 -4.26 13.66
C ASP A 9 -6.60 -3.10 13.11
N ALA A 10 -7.15 -1.88 13.14
CA ALA A 10 -6.43 -0.68 12.73
C ALA A 10 -5.18 -0.45 13.60
N GLU A 11 -5.27 -0.64 14.92
CA GLU A 11 -4.12 -0.55 15.82
C GLU A 11 -3.05 -1.61 15.51
N ASN A 12 -3.46 -2.85 15.26
CA ASN A 12 -2.55 -3.95 14.89
C ASN A 12 -1.83 -3.66 13.57
N SER A 13 -2.55 -3.19 12.54
CA SER A 13 -1.95 -2.86 11.24
C SER A 13 -0.99 -1.67 11.34
N GLN A 14 -1.34 -0.61 12.09
CA GLN A 14 -0.43 0.51 12.33
C GLN A 14 0.83 0.07 13.08
N ARG A 15 0.69 -0.79 14.10
CA ARG A 15 1.83 -1.36 14.81
C ARG A 15 2.76 -2.13 13.87
N LEU A 16 2.20 -2.95 12.98
CA LEU A 16 2.97 -3.73 12.02
C LEU A 16 3.70 -2.85 10.98
N ILE A 17 3.08 -1.75 10.54
CA ILE A 17 3.75 -0.73 9.71
C ILE A 17 4.95 -0.13 10.46
N ASN A 18 4.77 0.26 11.73
CA ASN A 18 5.85 0.84 12.54
C ASN A 18 7.00 -0.15 12.77
N GLN A 19 6.69 -1.41 13.05
CA GLN A 19 7.69 -2.48 13.18
C GLN A 19 8.45 -2.69 11.86
N THR A 20 7.74 -2.67 10.73
CA THR A 20 8.34 -2.78 9.39
C THR A 20 9.27 -1.61 9.10
N LEU A 21 8.88 -0.38 9.47
CA LEU A 21 9.70 0.81 9.30
C LEU A 21 10.96 0.77 10.19
N ALA A 22 10.83 0.32 11.44
CA ALA A 22 11.96 0.16 12.35
C ALA A 22 12.98 -0.87 11.80
N ALA A 23 12.50 -2.04 11.38
CA ALA A 23 13.36 -3.08 10.80
C ALA A 23 14.02 -2.62 9.49
N HIS A 24 13.34 -1.78 8.70
CA HIS A 24 13.92 -1.17 7.51
C HIS A 24 15.10 -0.25 7.85
N ARG A 25 14.95 0.61 8.85
CA ARG A 25 16.01 1.54 9.30
C ARG A 25 17.22 0.77 9.81
N GLU A 26 17.02 -0.25 10.64
CA GLU A 26 18.10 -1.13 11.11
C GLU A 26 18.88 -1.78 9.96
N MET A 27 18.17 -2.21 8.90
CA MET A 27 18.80 -2.80 7.72
C MET A 27 19.61 -1.79 6.90
N ILE A 28 19.09 -0.57 6.70
CA ILE A 28 19.81 0.50 6.00
C ILE A 28 21.08 0.89 6.78
N ASP A 29 20.99 1.02 8.10
CA ASP A 29 22.14 1.31 8.96
C ASP A 29 23.20 0.21 8.84
N ALA A 30 22.79 -1.06 8.88
CA ALA A 30 23.69 -2.20 8.72
C ALA A 30 24.39 -2.23 7.34
N LEU A 31 23.68 -1.86 6.27
CA LEU A 31 24.25 -1.76 4.92
C LEU A 31 25.32 -0.66 4.86
N SER A 32 25.05 0.50 5.46
CA SER A 32 26.00 1.63 5.50
C SER A 32 27.29 1.31 6.25
N LEU A 33 27.20 0.55 7.35
CA LEU A 33 28.35 0.08 8.14
C LEU A 33 29.19 -0.97 7.41
N SER A 34 28.60 -1.71 6.46
CA SER A 34 29.32 -2.73 5.69
C SER A 34 30.20 -2.12 4.58
N ASP A 35 29.81 -0.95 4.06
CA ASP A 35 30.49 -0.26 2.96
C ASP A 35 31.84 0.32 3.39
N SER A 36 31.92 0.81 4.63
CA SER A 36 33.16 1.36 5.23
C SER A 36 34.27 0.31 5.47
N ARG A 37 34.00 -0.98 5.21
CA ARG A 37 34.98 -2.09 5.34
C ARG A 37 35.37 -2.73 4.00
N ALA A 38 35.07 -2.12 2.86
CA ALA A 38 35.03 -2.78 1.55
C ALA A 38 36.23 -3.69 1.21
N ARG A 39 35.87 -4.94 0.88
CA ARG A 39 36.70 -6.09 0.49
C ARG A 39 36.97 -6.09 -1.03
N ARG A 40 38.05 -6.78 -1.42
CA ARG A 40 38.66 -6.86 -2.78
C ARG A 40 37.86 -7.61 -3.86
N LEU A 41 36.55 -7.81 -3.74
CA LEU A 41 35.74 -8.50 -4.75
C LEU A 41 34.64 -7.57 -5.28
N ALA A 42 34.38 -7.64 -6.58
CA ALA A 42 33.49 -6.77 -7.34
C ALA A 42 32.20 -6.48 -6.56
N ALA A 43 32.11 -5.24 -6.07
CA ALA A 43 31.03 -4.78 -5.23
C ALA A 43 29.72 -4.84 -6.04
N VAL A 44 28.80 -5.73 -5.65
CA VAL A 44 27.38 -5.47 -5.88
C VAL A 44 27.11 -4.14 -5.17
N ASN A 45 26.84 -3.11 -5.97
CA ASN A 45 26.85 -1.72 -5.55
C ASN A 45 25.90 -1.53 -4.35
N VAL A 46 26.37 -0.96 -3.24
CA VAL A 46 25.57 -0.79 -2.01
C VAL A 46 24.28 -0.03 -2.30
N ALA A 47 24.34 0.94 -3.22
CA ALA A 47 23.19 1.67 -3.73
C ALA A 47 22.07 0.75 -4.29
N ASP A 48 22.41 -0.35 -4.95
CA ASP A 48 21.41 -1.30 -5.46
C ASP A 48 20.78 -2.11 -4.32
N ARG A 49 21.54 -2.47 -3.30
CA ARG A 49 21.01 -3.18 -2.11
C ARG A 49 20.07 -2.28 -1.30
N GLU A 50 20.43 -1.02 -1.11
CA GLU A 50 19.54 -0.05 -0.46
C GLU A 50 18.25 0.14 -1.25
N GLN A 51 18.33 0.27 -2.58
CA GLN A 51 17.13 0.37 -3.42
C GLN A 51 16.25 -0.87 -3.31
N LEU A 52 16.83 -2.08 -3.34
CA LEU A 52 16.07 -3.32 -3.13
C LEU A 52 15.37 -3.36 -1.77
N GLN A 53 16.06 -2.92 -0.71
CA GLN A 53 15.48 -2.85 0.62
C GLN A 53 14.32 -1.84 0.68
N ARG A 54 14.50 -0.63 0.13
CA ARG A 54 13.43 0.39 0.03
C ARG A 54 12.23 -0.12 -0.75
N GLN A 55 12.47 -0.77 -1.89
CA GLN A 55 11.43 -1.35 -2.74
C GLN A 55 10.65 -2.46 -2.01
N ALA A 56 11.35 -3.37 -1.32
CA ALA A 56 10.72 -4.41 -0.52
C ALA A 56 9.87 -3.83 0.62
N THR A 57 10.37 -2.80 1.30
CA THR A 57 9.65 -2.11 2.38
C THR A 57 8.37 -1.44 1.88
N LEU A 58 8.42 -0.76 0.72
CA LEU A 58 7.23 -0.19 0.09
C LEU A 58 6.17 -1.27 -0.20
N VAL A 59 6.58 -2.42 -0.76
CA VAL A 59 5.66 -3.54 -1.02
C VAL A 59 5.00 -4.02 0.28
N ARG A 60 5.77 -4.16 1.37
CA ARG A 60 5.25 -4.60 2.67
C ARG A 60 4.21 -3.63 3.24
N PHE A 61 4.46 -2.32 3.22
CA PHE A 61 3.49 -1.34 3.72
C PHE A 61 2.15 -1.42 3.00
N LEU A 62 2.19 -1.49 1.67
CA LEU A 62 0.97 -1.58 0.87
C LEU A 62 0.28 -2.93 1.06
N SER A 63 1.01 -4.02 1.21
CA SER A 63 0.42 -5.33 1.52
C SER A 63 -0.25 -5.36 2.89
N ILE A 64 0.34 -4.76 3.93
CA ILE A 64 -0.30 -4.64 5.26
C ILE A 64 -1.60 -3.85 5.14
N THR A 65 -1.57 -2.74 4.39
CA THR A 65 -2.75 -1.89 4.16
C THR A 65 -3.84 -2.62 3.35
N GLU A 66 -3.44 -3.40 2.34
CA GLU A 66 -4.34 -4.21 1.50
C GLU A 66 -5.04 -5.29 2.32
N SER A 67 -4.29 -5.99 3.20
CA SER A 67 -4.84 -6.97 4.13
C SER A 67 -5.84 -6.34 5.08
N PHE A 68 -5.53 -5.18 5.68
CA PHE A 68 -6.46 -4.45 6.53
C PHE A 68 -7.77 -4.11 5.79
N CYS A 69 -7.68 -3.60 4.56
CA CYS A 69 -8.87 -3.29 3.76
C CYS A 69 -9.70 -4.54 3.48
N THR A 70 -9.05 -5.62 3.06
CA THR A 70 -9.75 -6.85 2.70
C THR A 70 -10.47 -7.46 3.90
N GLU A 71 -9.77 -7.60 5.04
CA GLU A 71 -10.33 -8.14 6.27
C GLU A 71 -11.46 -7.25 6.81
N ARG A 72 -11.28 -5.93 6.76
CA ARG A 72 -12.31 -5.02 7.25
C ARG A 72 -13.55 -5.03 6.38
N LEU A 73 -13.37 -5.09 5.06
CA LEU A 73 -14.47 -5.21 4.10
C LEU A 73 -15.29 -6.48 4.36
N LEU A 74 -14.61 -7.60 4.60
CA LEU A 74 -15.22 -8.88 4.96
C LEU A 74 -16.09 -8.78 6.22
N ILE A 75 -15.54 -8.25 7.31
CA ILE A 75 -16.26 -8.08 8.58
C ILE A 75 -17.53 -7.23 8.40
N GLU A 76 -17.43 -6.11 7.67
CA GLU A 76 -18.58 -5.22 7.47
C GLU A 76 -19.66 -5.84 6.59
N MET A 77 -19.25 -6.61 5.58
CA MET A 77 -20.20 -7.25 4.70
C MET A 77 -20.84 -8.48 5.33
N GLU A 78 -20.12 -9.25 6.16
CA GLU A 78 -20.72 -10.33 6.97
C GLU A 78 -21.83 -9.79 7.90
N LYS A 79 -21.62 -8.65 8.54
CA LYS A 79 -22.66 -7.99 9.35
C LYS A 79 -23.90 -7.63 8.52
N ALA A 80 -23.70 -7.11 7.31
CA ALA A 80 -24.81 -6.78 6.41
C ALA A 80 -25.54 -8.05 5.91
N MET A 81 -24.80 -9.13 5.66
CA MET A 81 -25.36 -10.40 5.20
C MET A 81 -26.08 -11.18 6.30
N ALA A 82 -25.63 -11.10 7.56
CA ALA A 82 -26.33 -11.70 8.70
C ALA A 82 -27.77 -11.19 8.85
N ALA A 83 -28.05 -9.98 8.36
CA ALA A 83 -29.39 -9.42 8.30
C ALA A 83 -30.27 -9.99 7.16
N THR A 84 -29.70 -10.76 6.23
CA THR A 84 -30.36 -11.21 4.99
C THR A 84 -30.34 -12.75 4.89
N SER A 85 -31.44 -13.42 5.23
CA SER A 85 -31.50 -14.89 5.35
C SER A 85 -31.69 -15.69 4.03
N HIS A 86 -31.35 -15.14 2.86
CA HIS A 86 -31.66 -15.78 1.57
C HIS A 86 -30.46 -16.57 0.98
N PRO A 87 -30.52 -17.90 0.80
CA PRO A 87 -29.39 -18.71 0.33
C PRO A 87 -28.83 -18.32 -1.05
N GLY A 88 -29.68 -17.87 -1.98
CA GLY A 88 -29.23 -17.37 -3.28
C GLY A 88 -28.39 -16.08 -3.20
N ALA A 89 -28.57 -15.29 -2.13
CA ALA A 89 -27.77 -14.11 -1.91
C ALA A 89 -26.34 -14.47 -1.49
N GLN A 90 -26.12 -15.64 -0.86
CA GLN A 90 -24.81 -16.11 -0.40
C GLN A 90 -23.90 -16.58 -1.55
N VAL A 91 -24.45 -17.21 -2.59
CA VAL A 91 -23.66 -17.61 -3.78
C VAL A 91 -23.29 -16.40 -4.64
N MET A 92 -24.25 -15.48 -4.86
CA MET A 92 -23.96 -14.21 -5.56
C MET A 92 -22.94 -13.35 -4.79
N TRP A 93 -22.93 -13.50 -3.47
CA TRP A 93 -22.02 -12.86 -2.55
C TRP A 93 -20.58 -13.39 -2.69
N GLU A 94 -20.37 -14.70 -2.61
CA GLU A 94 -19.05 -15.32 -2.79
C GLU A 94 -18.42 -14.95 -4.15
N ASP A 95 -19.23 -14.95 -5.20
CA ASP A 95 -18.79 -14.64 -6.55
C ASP A 95 -18.48 -13.14 -6.77
N SER A 96 -19.11 -12.27 -5.97
CA SER A 96 -18.84 -10.83 -5.92
C SER A 96 -17.64 -10.51 -5.04
N HIS A 97 -17.42 -11.30 -3.99
CA HIS A 97 -16.33 -11.17 -3.03
C HIS A 97 -14.97 -11.31 -3.72
N ASP A 98 -14.75 -12.39 -4.49
CA ASP A 98 -13.47 -12.63 -5.16
C ASP A 98 -13.12 -11.53 -6.16
N ARG A 99 -14.13 -10.94 -6.80
CA ARG A 99 -13.96 -9.80 -7.71
C ARG A 99 -13.71 -8.49 -6.97
N ALA A 100 -14.29 -8.33 -5.78
CA ALA A 100 -14.17 -7.13 -4.97
C ALA A 100 -12.76 -6.95 -4.40
N ILE A 101 -12.08 -8.04 -4.03
CA ILE A 101 -10.78 -7.99 -3.34
C ILE A 101 -9.57 -8.08 -4.31
N GLY A 102 -9.80 -8.32 -5.61
CA GLY A 102 -8.74 -8.62 -6.56
C GLY A 102 -7.85 -7.43 -6.97
N THR A 103 -8.29 -6.18 -6.80
CA THR A 103 -7.48 -4.99 -7.09
C THR A 103 -7.83 -3.84 -6.14
N TRP A 104 -6.89 -2.90 -5.97
CA TRP A 104 -7.15 -1.66 -5.24
C TRP A 104 -8.33 -0.84 -5.79
N ASP A 105 -8.50 -0.80 -7.11
CA ASP A 105 -9.64 -0.12 -7.73
C ASP A 105 -10.96 -0.86 -7.43
N SER A 106 -10.96 -2.20 -7.44
CA SER A 106 -12.11 -3.02 -7.02
C SER A 106 -12.47 -2.78 -5.56
N LEU A 107 -11.48 -2.77 -4.66
CA LEU A 107 -11.69 -2.48 -3.23
C LEU A 107 -12.32 -1.10 -3.07
N LYS A 108 -11.72 -0.06 -3.67
CA LYS A 108 -12.25 1.31 -3.66
C LYS A 108 -13.69 1.39 -4.12
N GLN A 109 -14.04 0.77 -5.26
CA GLN A 109 -15.40 0.81 -5.77
C GLN A 109 -16.36 0.07 -4.86
N THR A 110 -15.95 -1.06 -4.28
CA THR A 110 -16.77 -1.85 -3.35
C THR A 110 -17.05 -1.08 -2.07
N TYR A 111 -16.01 -0.50 -1.46
CA TYR A 111 -16.15 0.38 -0.30
C TYR A 111 -17.07 1.58 -0.57
N LYS A 112 -17.03 2.15 -1.78
CA LYS A 112 -17.94 3.22 -2.17
C LYS A 112 -19.38 2.72 -2.32
N SER A 113 -19.61 1.66 -3.10
CA SER A 113 -20.98 1.24 -3.43
C SER A 113 -21.71 0.55 -2.28
N TRP A 114 -21.00 -0.21 -1.46
CA TRP A 114 -21.59 -0.96 -0.35
C TRP A 114 -21.52 -0.19 0.98
N LEU A 115 -20.35 0.41 1.24
CA LEU A 115 -20.05 1.04 2.52
C LEU A 115 -20.01 2.57 2.44
N GLY A 116 -20.42 3.15 1.31
CA GLY A 116 -20.53 4.61 1.10
C GLY A 116 -19.28 5.41 1.46
N VAL A 117 -18.11 4.79 1.48
CA VAL A 117 -16.84 5.46 1.81
C VAL A 117 -16.47 6.39 0.67
N ASP A 118 -16.03 7.60 0.99
CA ASP A 118 -15.64 8.58 -0.03
C ASP A 118 -14.46 8.03 -0.88
N PRO A 119 -14.64 7.87 -2.21
CA PRO A 119 -13.57 7.42 -3.10
C PRO A 119 -12.32 8.31 -3.09
N LYS A 120 -12.42 9.58 -2.65
CA LYS A 120 -11.27 10.49 -2.55
C LYS A 120 -10.26 10.05 -1.51
N LEU A 121 -10.69 9.33 -0.47
CA LEU A 121 -9.81 8.80 0.57
C LEU A 121 -8.68 7.93 -0.01
N TRP A 122 -8.94 7.27 -1.14
CA TRP A 122 -8.04 6.31 -1.77
C TRP A 122 -6.99 6.96 -2.69
N GLU A 123 -7.15 8.23 -3.08
CA GLU A 123 -6.36 8.84 -4.16
C GLU A 123 -4.86 8.79 -3.91
N THR A 124 -4.44 9.18 -2.71
CA THR A 124 -3.04 9.17 -2.27
C THR A 124 -2.47 7.75 -2.23
N LEU A 125 -3.22 6.81 -1.65
CA LEU A 125 -2.81 5.41 -1.55
C LEU A 125 -2.66 4.76 -2.94
N LEU A 126 -3.57 5.05 -3.87
CA LEU A 126 -3.53 4.53 -5.24
C LEU A 126 -2.32 5.01 -6.04
N ILE A 127 -1.73 6.15 -5.68
CA ILE A 127 -0.46 6.58 -6.28
C ILE A 127 0.66 5.63 -5.83
N LEU A 128 0.77 5.35 -4.53
CA LEU A 128 1.76 4.41 -3.99
C LEU A 128 1.53 2.98 -4.48
N ALA A 129 0.28 2.54 -4.62
CA ALA A 129 -0.05 1.23 -5.19
C ALA A 129 0.51 1.05 -6.62
N LYS A 130 0.54 2.11 -7.44
CA LYS A 130 1.16 2.07 -8.77
C LYS A 130 2.68 1.90 -8.70
N ALA A 131 3.33 2.53 -7.73
CA ALA A 131 4.76 2.34 -7.49
C ALA A 131 5.04 0.90 -7.00
N ARG A 132 4.23 0.39 -6.07
CA ARG A 132 4.27 -1.02 -5.63
C ARG A 132 4.11 -2.01 -6.79
N ASN A 133 3.22 -1.74 -7.74
CA ASN A 133 3.04 -2.61 -8.91
C ASN A 133 4.27 -2.62 -9.84
N ALA A 134 4.95 -1.48 -10.01
CA ALA A 134 6.20 -1.42 -10.74
C ALA A 134 7.30 -2.25 -10.03
N VAL A 135 7.36 -2.19 -8.70
CA VAL A 135 8.28 -3.03 -7.92
C VAL A 135 7.94 -4.52 -8.04
N ALA A 136 6.71 -4.89 -7.72
CA ALA A 136 6.28 -6.28 -7.58
C ALA A 136 6.18 -7.03 -8.92
N HIS A 137 5.78 -6.33 -10.00
CA HIS A 137 5.52 -6.97 -11.30
C HIS A 137 6.44 -6.50 -12.41
N GLY A 138 7.09 -5.34 -12.24
CA GLY A 138 8.09 -4.82 -13.17
C GLY A 138 9.52 -4.95 -12.67
N TYR A 139 9.75 -5.65 -11.54
CA TYR A 139 11.08 -5.83 -10.94
C TYR A 139 11.80 -4.49 -10.69
N GLY A 140 11.05 -3.49 -10.20
CA GLY A 140 11.55 -2.14 -9.96
C GLY A 140 11.50 -1.23 -11.18
N GLN A 141 11.01 -1.70 -12.33
CA GLN A 141 10.73 -0.90 -13.52
C GLN A 141 9.24 -0.68 -13.70
N LEU A 142 8.84 0.39 -14.41
CA LEU A 142 7.46 0.53 -14.86
C LEU A 142 7.05 -0.69 -15.67
N THR A 143 5.86 -1.23 -15.39
CA THR A 143 5.31 -2.33 -16.18
C THR A 143 5.01 -1.87 -17.61
N TRP A 144 4.94 -2.81 -18.57
CA TRP A 144 4.58 -2.49 -19.96
C TRP A 144 3.28 -1.68 -20.06
N LYS A 145 2.26 -2.03 -19.26
CA LYS A 145 0.98 -1.31 -19.20
C LYS A 145 1.16 0.15 -18.77
N GLN A 146 2.07 0.42 -17.83
CA GLN A 146 2.37 1.77 -17.34
C GLN A 146 3.17 2.59 -18.35
N GLN A 147 3.97 1.94 -19.21
CA GLN A 147 4.77 2.60 -20.25
C GLN A 147 3.98 2.92 -21.52
N ARG A 148 2.91 2.18 -21.81
CA ARG A 148 2.17 2.20 -23.08
C ARG A 148 1.62 3.57 -23.49
N ASP A 149 1.19 4.38 -22.52
CA ASP A 149 0.56 5.69 -22.75
C ASP A 149 1.44 6.82 -22.19
N PRO A 150 2.08 7.64 -23.06
CA PRO A 150 2.99 8.69 -22.62
C PRO A 150 2.36 9.75 -21.70
N ASN A 151 1.07 10.06 -21.91
CA ASN A 151 0.37 11.08 -21.11
C ASN A 151 0.06 10.54 -19.71
N LYS A 152 -0.39 9.29 -19.62
CA LYS A 152 -0.61 8.62 -18.33
C LYS A 152 0.71 8.40 -17.59
N ARG A 153 1.77 8.05 -18.30
CA ARG A 153 3.12 7.95 -17.74
C ARG A 153 3.57 9.28 -17.13
N ARG A 154 3.53 10.38 -17.88
CA ARG A 154 3.92 11.71 -17.37
C ARG A 154 3.13 12.12 -16.13
N THR A 155 1.82 11.85 -16.13
CA THR A 155 0.94 12.12 -14.98
C THR A 155 1.34 11.29 -13.76
N MET A 156 1.63 10.00 -13.97
CA MET A 156 2.10 9.10 -12.91
C MET A 156 3.44 9.54 -12.33
N GLU A 157 4.40 9.91 -13.18
CA GLU A 157 5.71 10.44 -12.75
C GLU A 157 5.57 11.74 -11.96
N GLY A 158 4.64 12.62 -12.36
CA GLY A 158 4.31 13.83 -11.59
C GLY A 158 3.74 13.51 -10.21
N ASN A 159 2.91 12.47 -10.12
CA ASN A 159 2.35 12.02 -8.84
C ASN A 159 3.39 11.32 -7.95
N PHE A 160 4.30 10.52 -8.53
CA PHE A 160 5.41 9.89 -7.80
C PHE A 160 6.31 10.90 -7.11
N ARG A 161 6.62 12.01 -7.80
CA ARG A 161 7.44 13.10 -7.25
C ARG A 161 6.89 13.71 -5.97
N LYS A 162 5.56 13.68 -5.76
CA LYS A 162 4.93 14.18 -4.52
C LYS A 162 5.34 13.37 -3.28
N PHE A 163 5.80 12.15 -3.47
CA PHE A 163 6.26 11.24 -2.41
C PHE A 163 7.78 11.03 -2.47
N GLY A 164 8.53 11.92 -3.14
CA GLY A 164 9.97 11.78 -3.34
C GLY A 164 10.39 10.61 -4.23
N ILE A 165 9.44 9.93 -4.89
CA ILE A 165 9.72 8.82 -5.80
C ILE A 165 10.12 9.42 -7.15
N THR A 166 11.31 9.05 -7.63
CA THR A 166 11.84 9.53 -8.91
C THR A 166 11.95 8.39 -9.92
N MET A 167 12.20 8.76 -11.18
CA MET A 167 12.39 7.82 -12.28
C MET A 167 13.79 7.97 -12.85
N ASP A 168 14.47 6.84 -13.05
CA ASP A 168 15.68 6.74 -13.87
C ASP A 168 15.36 5.90 -15.11
N GLY A 169 15.08 6.57 -16.24
CA GLY A 169 14.51 5.92 -17.43
C GLY A 169 13.14 5.31 -17.13
N THR A 170 13.07 3.99 -16.99
CA THR A 170 11.87 3.25 -16.56
C THR A 170 11.97 2.71 -15.13
N ARG A 171 13.12 2.84 -14.47
CA ARG A 171 13.36 2.36 -13.11
C ARG A 171 12.74 3.31 -12.09
N VAL A 172 12.01 2.76 -11.13
CA VAL A 172 11.51 3.48 -9.96
C VAL A 172 12.63 3.57 -8.92
N VAL A 173 12.96 4.80 -8.54
CA VAL A 173 14.00 5.10 -7.54
C VAL A 173 13.33 5.70 -6.32
N LEU A 174 13.52 5.04 -5.17
CA LEU A 174 12.93 5.45 -3.89
C LEU A 174 14.00 6.14 -3.04
N ALA A 175 13.70 7.36 -2.57
CA ALA A 175 14.51 7.99 -1.54
C ALA A 175 14.14 7.42 -0.16
N GLU A 176 14.99 7.62 0.84
CA GLU A 176 14.66 7.22 2.21
C GLU A 176 13.39 7.92 2.72
N LYS A 177 13.29 9.23 2.45
CA LYS A 177 12.09 10.01 2.74
C LYS A 177 10.82 9.44 2.10
N SER A 178 10.93 8.80 0.92
CA SER A 178 9.77 8.16 0.28
C SER A 178 9.23 7.00 1.11
N ILE A 179 10.07 6.31 1.88
CA ILE A 179 9.67 5.22 2.75
C ILE A 179 8.92 5.75 3.97
N ASP A 180 9.44 6.79 4.61
CA ASP A 180 8.75 7.48 5.71
C ASP A 180 7.39 8.03 5.26
N ASP A 181 7.37 8.77 4.14
CA ASP A 181 6.13 9.34 3.60
C ASP A 181 5.11 8.24 3.23
N SER A 182 5.58 7.08 2.74
CA SER A 182 4.70 5.95 2.43
C SER A 182 4.10 5.33 3.69
N ALA A 183 4.87 5.19 4.77
CA ALA A 183 4.35 4.71 6.05
C ALA A 183 3.27 5.65 6.59
N ASP A 184 3.50 6.96 6.54
CA ASP A 184 2.55 7.98 6.99
C ASP A 184 1.25 7.96 6.18
N VAL A 185 1.34 7.78 4.86
CA VAL A 185 0.16 7.63 3.99
C VAL A 185 -0.64 6.38 4.38
N CYS A 186 0.02 5.24 4.58
CA CYS A 186 -0.64 4.00 4.99
C CYS A 186 -1.32 4.14 6.36
N HIS A 187 -0.63 4.74 7.35
CA HIS A 187 -1.19 5.03 8.68
C HIS A 187 -2.44 5.92 8.60
N THR A 188 -2.32 7.02 7.87
CA THR A 188 -3.40 8.00 7.71
C THR A 188 -4.60 7.36 7.02
N PHE A 189 -4.36 6.59 5.96
CA PHE A 189 -5.40 5.89 5.24
C PHE A 189 -6.13 4.87 6.13
N ILE A 190 -5.41 4.02 6.85
CA ILE A 190 -5.99 3.02 7.77
C ILE A 190 -6.87 3.71 8.81
N ARG A 191 -6.36 4.78 9.43
CA ARG A 191 -7.09 5.56 10.45
C ARG A 191 -8.39 6.14 9.88
N SER A 192 -8.30 6.82 8.75
CA SER A 192 -9.44 7.48 8.13
C SER A 192 -10.48 6.48 7.61
N LEU A 193 -10.04 5.33 7.11
CA LEU A 193 -10.95 4.26 6.70
C LEU A 193 -11.68 3.66 7.91
N ASP A 194 -10.95 3.37 8.99
CA ASP A 194 -11.53 2.85 10.24
C ASP A 194 -12.57 3.83 10.81
N GLU A 195 -12.24 5.12 10.87
CA GLU A 195 -13.14 6.17 11.33
C GLU A 195 -14.40 6.28 10.46
N ALA A 196 -14.25 6.26 9.13
CA ALA A 196 -15.38 6.32 8.20
C ALA A 196 -16.36 5.14 8.38
N LEU A 197 -15.87 3.97 8.75
CA LEU A 197 -16.71 2.78 8.99
C LEU A 197 -17.38 2.84 10.37
N ARG A 198 -16.73 3.40 11.38
CA ARG A 198 -17.31 3.55 12.73
C ARG A 198 -18.46 4.54 12.75
N ILE A 199 -18.39 5.65 12.02
CA ILE A 199 -19.48 6.64 11.93
C ILE A 199 -20.78 6.01 11.37
N ARG A 200 -20.67 4.90 10.66
CA ARG A 200 -21.80 4.16 10.08
C ARG A 200 -22.35 3.04 10.96
N SER A 201 -21.58 2.59 11.96
CA SER A 201 -21.97 1.53 12.89
C SER A 201 -22.89 2.08 13.97
#